data_AF-A0A7S3UX98-F1
#
_entry.id   AF-A0A7S3UX98-F1
#
_cell.length_a   1.000
_cell.length_b   1.000
_cell.length_c   1.000
_cell.angle_alpha   90.00
_cell.angle_beta   90.00
_cell.angle_gamma   90.00
#
_symmetry.space_group_name_H-M   'P 1'
#
loop_
_entity.id
_entity.type
_entity.pdbx_description
1 polymer ?
#
loop_
_entity_poly.entity_id
_entity_poly.type
_entity_poly.pdbx_seq_one_letter_code
_entity_poly.pdbx_strand_id
1 'polypeptide(L)'
;MAADSEEKELADLVSAELKRRKEAGLFNGKFTPVCSNLGYQVRSSMPSNFDVDYGYTVGGIAAVLCANEMSGYMPSITGLKSPAAQWQVAGAPLAAMGMPIVAACVDLTGPARLAHQASAAQCQTAEEYKNPGPIQFVSSTADNVTKTLAMEESSDSKRQKIVHSA
;
A
#
# COMPACT_ATOMS: atom_id res chain seq x y z
N MET A 1 10.85 17.77 -8.41
CA MET A 1 12.16 17.38 -8.98
C MET A 1 13.20 17.23 -7.85
N ALA A 2 12.86 16.50 -6.77
CA ALA A 2 13.69 16.36 -5.56
C ALA A 2 13.59 14.96 -4.92
N ALA A 3 13.11 13.95 -5.65
CA ALA A 3 12.92 12.59 -5.12
C ALA A 3 14.17 11.71 -5.27
N ASP A 4 15.20 12.16 -6.00
CA ASP A 4 16.43 11.40 -6.26
C ASP A 4 17.50 11.56 -5.16
N SER A 5 17.24 12.32 -4.10
CA SER A 5 18.27 12.68 -3.11
C SER A 5 18.28 11.82 -1.85
N GLU A 6 17.15 11.30 -1.36
CA GLU A 6 17.08 10.73 -0.01
C GLU A 6 17.89 9.43 0.16
N GLU A 7 17.72 8.46 -0.75
CA GLU A 7 18.48 7.20 -0.68
C GLU A 7 19.99 7.45 -0.85
N LYS A 8 20.34 8.39 -1.72
CA LYS A 8 21.72 8.78 -1.97
C LYS A 8 22.32 9.48 -0.76
N GLU A 9 21.59 10.38 -0.13
CA GLU A 9 22.00 11.07 1.09
C GLU A 9 22.23 10.08 2.24
N LEU A 10 21.32 9.10 2.40
CA LEU A 10 21.50 8.03 3.37
C LEU A 10 22.76 7.19 3.07
N ALA A 11 23.01 6.85 1.80
CA ALA A 11 24.20 6.11 1.39
C ALA A 11 25.50 6.90 1.64
N ASP A 12 25.49 8.22 1.44
CA ASP A 12 26.62 9.10 1.69
C ASP A 12 26.91 9.20 3.20
N LEU A 13 25.87 9.32 4.04
CA LEU A 13 25.99 9.32 5.51
C LEU A 13 26.57 8.00 6.03
N VAL A 14 26.08 6.86 5.53
CA VAL A 14 26.61 5.53 5.89
C VAL A 14 28.05 5.37 5.42
N SER A 15 28.39 5.85 4.22
CA SER A 15 29.76 5.79 3.69
C SER A 15 30.75 6.58 4.56
N ALA A 16 30.35 7.78 5.02
CA ALA A 16 31.15 8.59 5.92
C ALA A 16 31.39 7.89 7.27
N GLU A 17 30.35 7.29 7.86
CA GLU A 17 30.46 6.56 9.12
C GLU A 17 31.33 5.29 9.00
N LEU A 18 31.19 4.53 7.91
CA LEU A 18 32.01 3.33 7.68
C LEU A 18 33.48 3.68 7.41
N LYS A 19 33.75 4.82 6.75
CA LYS A 19 35.12 5.32 6.59
C LYS A 19 35.76 5.64 7.95
N ARG A 20 35.03 6.35 8.82
CA ARG A 20 35.47 6.65 10.19
C ARG A 20 35.76 5.37 10.99
N ARG A 21 34.90 4.35 10.88
CA ARG A 21 35.12 3.04 11.54
C ARG A 21 36.33 2.29 10.98
N LYS A 22 36.59 2.41 9.69
CA LYS A 22 37.76 1.79 9.04
C LYS A 22 39.07 2.42 9.53
N GLU A 23 39.10 3.75 9.65
CA GLU A 23 40.24 4.48 10.22
C GLU A 23 40.51 4.08 11.68
N ALA A 24 39.46 3.81 12.46
CA ALA A 24 39.55 3.29 13.83
C ALA A 24 39.86 1.78 13.93
N GLY A 25 39.99 1.06 12.81
CA GLY A 25 40.22 -0.39 12.80
C GLY A 25 39.00 -1.25 13.19
N LEU A 26 37.81 -0.66 13.28
CA LEU A 26 36.56 -1.34 13.68
C LEU A 26 35.77 -1.93 12.50
N PHE A 27 36.21 -1.67 11.27
CA PHE A 27 35.55 -2.17 10.06
C PHE A 27 36.59 -2.55 9.00
N ASN A 28 36.54 -3.78 8.52
CA ASN A 28 37.45 -4.32 7.49
C ASN A 28 36.78 -4.53 6.13
N GLY A 29 35.47 -4.31 6.03
CA GLY A 29 34.68 -4.58 4.83
C GLY A 29 34.82 -3.53 3.73
N LYS A 30 34.15 -3.80 2.61
CA LYS A 30 33.95 -2.87 1.50
C LYS A 30 32.47 -2.51 1.40
N PHE A 31 32.18 -1.22 1.37
CA PHE A 31 30.83 -0.71 1.13
C PHE A 31 30.80 -0.05 -0.26
N THR A 32 29.84 -0.44 -1.10
CA THR A 32 29.67 0.10 -2.46
C THR A 32 28.17 0.17 -2.73
N PRO A 33 27.51 1.26 -2.32
CA PRO A 33 26.06 1.39 -2.42
C PRO A 33 25.64 1.55 -3.88
N VAL A 34 24.48 0.98 -4.22
CA VAL A 34 23.76 1.21 -5.48
C VAL A 34 22.39 1.71 -5.09
N CYS A 35 22.06 2.94 -5.51
CA CYS A 35 20.77 3.56 -5.24
C CYS A 35 19.87 3.43 -6.47
N SER A 36 18.57 3.18 -6.26
CA SER A 36 17.59 3.01 -7.32
C SER A 36 16.25 3.61 -6.94
N ASN A 37 15.74 4.50 -7.80
CA ASN A 37 14.43 5.14 -7.59
C ASN A 37 13.38 4.57 -8.53
N LEU A 38 12.44 3.79 -7.98
CA LEU A 38 11.32 3.21 -8.71
C LEU A 38 10.04 4.03 -8.51
N GLY A 39 10.00 5.23 -9.11
CA GLY A 39 8.85 6.13 -9.01
C GLY A 39 7.95 6.15 -10.24
N TYR A 40 8.43 6.76 -11.34
CA TYR A 40 7.61 6.99 -12.53
C TYR A 40 7.22 5.69 -13.26
N GLN A 41 8.13 4.72 -13.31
CA GLN A 41 7.91 3.50 -14.08
C GLN A 41 6.73 2.65 -13.58
N VAL A 42 6.39 2.74 -12.30
CA VAL A 42 5.33 1.93 -11.71
C VAL A 42 3.93 2.54 -11.86
N ARG A 43 3.81 3.85 -12.12
CA ARG A 43 2.53 4.59 -12.12
C ARG A 43 1.68 4.41 -13.38
N SER A 44 2.27 3.96 -14.47
CA SER A 44 1.58 3.76 -15.76
C SER A 44 1.73 2.31 -16.25
N SER A 45 1.90 1.39 -15.31
CA SER A 45 1.87 -0.05 -15.58
C SER A 45 0.44 -0.53 -15.83
N MET A 46 0.31 -1.71 -16.44
CA MET A 46 -0.99 -2.35 -16.61
C MET A 46 -1.58 -2.67 -15.23
N PRO A 47 -2.81 -2.23 -14.92
CA PRO A 47 -3.45 -2.51 -13.63
C PRO A 47 -3.60 -4.01 -13.41
N SER A 48 -3.54 -4.46 -12.15
CA SER A 48 -3.85 -5.85 -11.80
C SER A 48 -5.33 -6.17 -12.02
N ASN A 49 -5.72 -7.45 -12.04
CA ASN A 49 -7.15 -7.83 -12.11
C ASN A 49 -7.96 -7.14 -10.99
N PHE A 50 -7.40 -7.12 -9.77
CA PHE A 50 -8.00 -6.42 -8.64
C PHE A 50 -8.24 -4.92 -8.92
N ASP A 51 -7.24 -4.21 -9.46
CA ASP A 51 -7.35 -2.78 -9.75
C ASP A 51 -8.33 -2.50 -10.91
N VAL A 52 -8.40 -3.40 -11.90
CA VAL A 52 -9.38 -3.33 -13.00
C VAL A 52 -10.80 -3.48 -12.46
N ASP A 53 -11.06 -4.53 -11.69
CA ASP A 53 -12.38 -4.78 -11.09
C ASP A 53 -12.78 -3.63 -10.16
N TYR A 54 -11.84 -3.15 -9.34
CA TYR A 54 -12.07 -2.03 -8.44
C TYR A 54 -12.40 -0.74 -9.21
N GLY A 55 -11.60 -0.39 -10.21
CA GLY A 55 -11.83 0.80 -11.04
C GLY A 55 -13.16 0.77 -11.78
N TYR A 56 -13.51 -0.38 -12.37
CA TYR A 56 -14.77 -0.56 -13.07
C TYR A 56 -15.96 -0.44 -12.12
N THR A 57 -15.88 -1.06 -10.94
CA THR A 57 -16.93 -0.99 -9.92
C THR A 57 -17.14 0.43 -9.40
N VAL A 58 -16.05 1.15 -9.09
CA VAL A 58 -16.11 2.57 -8.67
C VAL A 58 -16.78 3.43 -9.74
N GLY A 59 -16.42 3.26 -11.00
CA GLY A 59 -17.05 3.99 -12.13
C GLY A 59 -18.54 3.67 -12.28
N GLY A 60 -18.92 2.40 -12.13
CA GLY A 60 -20.31 1.95 -12.16
C GLY A 60 -21.15 2.58 -11.04
N ILE A 61 -20.64 2.59 -9.80
CA ILE A 61 -21.32 3.24 -8.67
C ILE A 61 -21.49 4.74 -8.94
N ALA A 62 -20.44 5.42 -9.42
CA ALA A 62 -20.52 6.84 -9.73
C ALA A 62 -21.59 7.14 -10.79
N ALA A 63 -21.69 6.31 -11.84
CA ALA A 63 -22.74 6.45 -12.86
C ALA A 63 -24.14 6.30 -12.27
N VAL A 64 -24.36 5.32 -11.38
CA VAL A 64 -25.65 5.12 -10.69
C VAL A 64 -25.98 6.30 -9.78
N LEU A 65 -25.02 6.83 -9.01
CA LEU A 65 -25.22 8.00 -8.16
C LEU A 65 -25.63 9.23 -8.98
N CYS A 66 -24.92 9.49 -10.08
CA CYS A 66 -25.24 10.59 -11.00
C CYS A 66 -26.63 10.43 -11.62
N ALA A 67 -26.99 9.22 -12.05
CA ALA A 67 -28.30 8.95 -12.65
C ALA A 67 -29.48 9.15 -11.68
N ASN A 68 -29.22 9.10 -10.36
CA ASN A 68 -30.21 9.36 -9.32
C ASN A 68 -30.07 10.76 -8.70
N GLU A 69 -29.31 11.66 -9.33
CA GLU A 69 -29.10 13.05 -8.85
C GLU A 69 -28.49 13.14 -7.44
N MET A 70 -27.79 12.09 -7.01
CA MET A 70 -27.18 11.99 -5.68
C MET A 70 -25.82 12.69 -5.66
N SER A 71 -25.79 13.96 -5.25
CA SER A 71 -24.56 14.75 -5.11
C SER A 71 -23.96 14.66 -3.70
N GLY A 72 -22.63 14.82 -3.61
CA GLY A 72 -21.93 14.80 -2.32
C GLY A 72 -21.65 13.39 -1.77
N TYR A 73 -21.77 12.35 -2.60
CA TYR A 73 -21.47 10.97 -2.24
C TYR A 73 -20.19 10.48 -2.92
N MET A 74 -19.39 9.71 -2.19
CA MET A 74 -18.22 8.99 -2.69
C MET A 74 -18.58 7.53 -2.95
N PRO A 75 -18.23 6.93 -4.10
CA PRO A 75 -18.31 5.49 -4.30
C PRO A 75 -17.56 4.73 -3.21
N SER A 76 -18.23 3.79 -2.55
CA SER A 76 -17.68 2.98 -1.47
C SER A 76 -17.85 1.51 -1.79
N ILE A 77 -16.78 0.73 -1.58
CA ILE A 77 -16.76 -0.71 -1.81
C ILE A 77 -16.22 -1.35 -0.53
N THR A 78 -16.90 -2.37 -0.03
CA THR A 78 -16.47 -3.17 1.13
C THR A 78 -16.41 -4.65 0.77
N GLY A 79 -15.72 -5.45 1.59
CA GLY A 79 -15.49 -6.86 1.29
C GLY A 79 -14.39 -7.11 0.24
N LEU A 80 -13.44 -6.17 0.07
CA LEU A 80 -12.37 -6.23 -0.94
C LEU A 80 -11.41 -7.43 -0.83
N LYS A 81 -11.48 -8.21 0.27
CA LYS A 81 -10.73 -9.46 0.42
C LYS A 81 -11.38 -10.64 -0.31
N SER A 82 -12.68 -10.55 -0.57
CA SER A 82 -13.44 -11.56 -1.29
C SER A 82 -13.33 -11.36 -2.80
N PRO A 83 -13.65 -12.38 -3.62
CA PRO A 83 -13.76 -12.21 -5.07
C PRO A 83 -14.68 -11.05 -5.44
N ALA A 84 -14.39 -10.36 -6.55
CA ALA A 84 -15.10 -9.13 -6.95
C ALA A 84 -16.62 -9.27 -7.01
N ALA A 85 -17.13 -10.44 -7.42
CA ALA A 85 -18.56 -10.75 -7.46
C ALA A 85 -19.27 -10.70 -6.09
N GLN A 86 -18.52 -10.68 -4.98
CA GLN A 86 -19.06 -10.65 -3.61
C GLN A 86 -18.91 -9.29 -2.94
N TRP A 87 -18.31 -8.31 -3.63
CA TRP A 87 -18.13 -6.97 -3.09
C TRP A 87 -19.47 -6.29 -2.84
N GLN A 88 -19.53 -5.53 -1.75
CA GLN A 88 -20.70 -4.74 -1.39
C GLN A 88 -20.43 -3.28 -1.76
N VAL A 89 -21.37 -2.67 -2.46
CA VAL A 89 -21.23 -1.33 -3.03
C VAL A 89 -22.21 -0.35 -2.38
N ALA A 90 -21.77 0.89 -2.15
CA ALA A 90 -22.59 1.95 -1.56
C ALA A 90 -22.10 3.34 -2.01
N GLY A 91 -22.93 4.36 -1.78
CA GLY A 91 -22.49 5.76 -1.79
C GLY A 91 -22.28 6.23 -0.36
N ALA A 92 -21.04 6.60 0.00
CA ALA A 92 -20.72 7.16 1.31
C ALA A 92 -20.86 8.70 1.27
N PRO A 93 -21.71 9.33 2.11
CA PRO A 93 -21.85 10.78 2.10
C PRO A 93 -20.56 11.45 2.59
N LEU A 94 -20.02 12.37 1.78
CA LEU A 94 -18.78 13.09 2.07
C LEU A 94 -18.84 13.83 3.40
N ALA A 95 -20.01 14.37 3.76
CA ALA A 95 -20.23 15.05 5.04
C ALA A 95 -19.97 14.15 6.26
N ALA A 96 -20.22 12.84 6.15
CA ALA A 96 -20.00 11.89 7.23
C ALA A 96 -18.53 11.44 7.35
N MET A 97 -17.71 11.65 6.32
CA MET A 97 -16.29 11.27 6.33
C MET A 97 -15.41 12.22 7.14
N GLY A 98 -15.95 13.40 7.53
CA GLY A 98 -15.26 14.39 8.33
C GLY A 98 -14.21 15.20 7.55
N MET A 99 -14.02 16.46 7.93
CA MET A 99 -12.92 17.30 7.45
C MET A 99 -11.90 17.51 8.58
N PRO A 100 -10.59 17.47 8.30
CA PRO A 100 -9.98 17.36 6.98
C PRO A 100 -9.81 15.90 6.52
N ILE A 101 -9.93 15.68 5.20
CA ILE A 101 -9.48 14.45 4.54
C ILE A 101 -7.95 14.45 4.62
N VAL A 102 -7.39 13.94 5.72
CA VAL A 102 -5.96 13.75 5.89
C VAL A 102 -5.58 12.43 5.23
N ALA A 103 -4.42 12.39 4.57
CA ALA A 103 -3.86 11.13 4.09
C ALA A 103 -3.79 10.13 5.25
N ALA A 104 -4.37 8.94 5.07
CA ALA A 104 -4.29 7.90 6.07
C ALA A 104 -2.83 7.48 6.25
N CYS A 105 -2.27 7.75 7.43
CA CYS A 105 -0.95 7.29 7.80
C CYS A 105 -0.99 5.79 8.15
N VAL A 106 0.19 5.15 8.11
CA VAL A 106 0.35 3.77 8.56
C VAL A 106 -0.06 3.65 10.03
N ASP A 107 -0.97 2.72 10.33
CA ASP A 107 -1.27 2.35 11.72
C ASP A 107 -0.08 1.61 12.32
N LEU A 108 0.61 2.26 13.26
CA LEU A 108 1.81 1.69 13.89
C LEU A 108 1.51 0.48 14.77
N THR A 109 0.27 0.32 15.19
CA THR A 109 -0.23 -0.79 16.02
C THR A 109 -0.99 -1.84 15.22
N GLY A 110 -1.23 -1.57 13.93
CA GLY A 110 -2.03 -2.42 13.06
C GLY A 110 -1.33 -3.74 12.68
N PRO A 111 -2.10 -4.77 12.31
CA PRO A 111 -1.59 -6.12 12.05
C PRO A 111 -0.53 -6.15 10.95
N ALA A 112 -0.72 -5.40 9.86
CA ALA A 112 0.25 -5.30 8.77
C ALA A 112 1.60 -4.73 9.24
N ARG A 113 1.57 -3.71 10.10
CA ARG A 113 2.79 -3.08 10.65
C ARG A 113 3.53 -4.03 11.58
N LEU A 114 2.81 -4.74 12.45
CA LEU A 114 3.38 -5.72 13.38
C LEU A 114 4.01 -6.89 12.61
N ALA A 115 3.34 -7.40 11.58
CA ALA A 115 3.88 -8.45 10.72
C ALA A 115 5.15 -8.01 9.98
N HIS A 116 5.19 -6.76 9.50
CA HIS A 116 6.41 -6.18 8.93
C HIS A 116 7.53 -6.08 9.96
N GLN A 117 7.24 -5.68 11.21
CA GLN A 117 8.22 -5.56 12.30
C GLN A 117 8.87 -6.91 12.62
N ALA A 118 8.06 -7.96 12.74
CA ALA A 118 8.53 -9.32 12.98
C ALA A 118 9.41 -9.83 11.83
N SER A 119 9.00 -9.58 10.59
CA SER A 119 9.77 -9.97 9.40
C SER A 119 11.09 -9.19 9.31
N ALA A 120 11.06 -7.87 9.55
CA ALA A 120 12.25 -7.02 9.48
C ALA A 120 13.32 -7.42 10.51
N ALA A 121 12.93 -7.86 11.71
CA ALA A 121 13.86 -8.36 12.71
C ALA A 121 14.59 -9.64 12.24
N GLN A 122 13.90 -10.52 11.52
CA GLN A 122 14.50 -11.73 10.94
C GLN A 122 15.42 -11.38 9.76
N CYS A 123 14.93 -10.55 8.83
CA CYS A 123 15.67 -10.12 7.64
C CYS A 123 16.92 -9.27 7.94
N GLN A 124 17.07 -8.75 9.17
CA GLN A 124 18.25 -7.96 9.53
C GLN A 124 19.55 -8.78 9.50
N THR A 125 19.46 -10.09 9.75
CA THR A 125 20.64 -10.96 9.86
C THR A 125 20.56 -12.19 8.96
N ALA A 126 19.35 -12.62 8.58
CA ALA A 126 19.13 -13.76 7.71
C ALA A 126 18.85 -13.34 6.25
N GLU A 127 19.24 -14.19 5.30
CA GLU A 127 19.02 -14.01 3.87
C GLU A 127 17.60 -14.44 3.45
N GLU A 128 16.58 -13.72 3.91
CA GLU A 128 15.16 -14.04 3.73
C GLU A 128 14.53 -13.37 2.47
N TYR A 129 15.26 -13.40 1.35
CA TYR A 129 14.80 -12.75 0.12
C TYR A 129 13.61 -13.47 -0.52
N LYS A 130 12.61 -12.69 -0.93
CA LYS A 130 11.46 -13.17 -1.71
C LYS A 130 11.50 -12.52 -3.09
N ASN A 131 11.39 -13.33 -4.13
CA ASN A 131 11.38 -12.86 -5.51
C ASN A 131 9.96 -12.96 -6.08
N PRO A 132 9.10 -11.93 -5.90
CA PRO A 132 7.79 -11.92 -6.52
C PRO A 132 7.97 -11.88 -8.04
N GLY A 133 7.23 -12.74 -8.76
CA GLY A 133 7.18 -12.69 -10.21
C GLY A 133 6.42 -11.47 -10.74
N PRO A 134 6.43 -11.25 -12.07
CA PRO A 134 5.60 -10.22 -12.71
C PRO A 134 4.11 -10.43 -12.42
N ILE A 135 3.32 -9.36 -12.47
CA ILE A 135 1.85 -9.43 -12.42
C ILE A 135 1.36 -10.42 -13.49
N GLN A 136 0.51 -11.34 -13.07
CA GLN A 136 -0.13 -12.32 -13.94
C GLN A 136 -1.62 -11.98 -14.07
N PHE A 137 -2.18 -12.21 -15.25
CA PHE A 137 -3.61 -11.98 -15.55
C PHE A 137 -4.39 -13.28 -15.66
N VAL A 138 -3.69 -14.38 -15.94
CA VAL A 138 -4.25 -15.72 -16.11
C VAL A 138 -3.36 -16.69 -15.33
N SER A 139 -3.60 -16.80 -14.04
CA SER A 139 -2.95 -17.76 -13.15
C SER A 139 -3.74 -17.90 -11.86
N SER A 140 -3.36 -18.87 -11.02
CA SER A 140 -3.91 -19.00 -9.65
C SER A 140 -3.55 -17.83 -8.73
N THR A 141 -2.68 -16.91 -9.17
CA THR A 141 -2.24 -15.74 -8.39
C THR A 141 -2.71 -14.43 -9.01
N ALA A 142 -3.48 -14.47 -10.10
CA ALA A 142 -3.89 -13.28 -10.84
C ALA A 142 -4.79 -12.35 -10.01
N ASP A 143 -5.62 -12.93 -9.14
CA ASP A 143 -6.56 -12.21 -8.30
C ASP A 143 -6.07 -12.05 -6.85
N ASN A 144 -4.76 -12.19 -6.63
CA ASN A 144 -4.18 -11.98 -5.30
C ASN A 144 -4.28 -10.51 -4.88
N VAL A 145 -4.76 -10.28 -3.66
CA VAL A 145 -4.74 -8.96 -3.03
C VAL A 145 -3.39 -8.65 -2.39
N THR A 146 -3.15 -7.38 -2.08
CA THR A 146 -1.94 -6.96 -1.34
C THR A 146 -1.89 -7.62 0.04
N LYS A 147 -0.67 -7.88 0.55
CA LYS A 147 -0.49 -8.43 1.90
C LYS A 147 -1.11 -7.53 2.97
N THR A 148 -1.04 -6.21 2.78
CA THR A 148 -1.66 -5.23 3.66
C THR A 148 -3.17 -5.46 3.74
N LEU A 149 -3.86 -5.49 2.60
CA LEU A 149 -5.31 -5.72 2.56
C LEU A 149 -5.71 -7.10 3.13
N ALA A 150 -4.90 -8.13 2.86
CA ALA A 150 -5.15 -9.47 3.42
C ALA A 150 -5.02 -9.51 4.95
N MET A 151 -4.08 -8.75 5.52
CA MET A 151 -3.77 -8.73 6.96
C MET A 151 -4.61 -7.73 7.75
N GLU A 152 -5.11 -6.67 7.13
CA GLU A 152 -5.97 -5.71 7.80
C GLU A 152 -7.16 -6.45 8.41
N GLU A 153 -7.41 -6.28 9.70
CA GLU A 153 -8.63 -6.81 10.29
C GLU A 153 -9.82 -6.10 9.66
N SER A 154 -10.95 -6.81 9.56
CA SER A 154 -12.24 -6.23 9.17
C SER A 154 -12.71 -5.27 10.28
N SER A 155 -12.02 -4.13 10.42
CA SER A 155 -12.50 -2.95 11.12
C SER A 155 -13.76 -2.38 10.45
N ASP A 156 -14.20 -3.00 9.35
CA ASP A 156 -15.56 -2.99 8.85
C ASP A 156 -16.59 -2.94 9.99
N SER A 157 -16.50 -3.72 11.08
CA SER A 157 -17.52 -3.63 12.14
C SER A 157 -17.53 -2.30 12.94
N LYS A 158 -16.40 -1.57 13.00
CA LYS A 158 -16.33 -0.24 13.66
C LYS A 158 -16.56 0.91 12.67
N ARG A 159 -16.19 0.75 11.39
CA ARG A 159 -16.39 1.76 10.33
C ARG A 159 -17.75 1.65 9.63
N GLN A 160 -18.31 0.46 9.47
CA GLN A 160 -19.65 0.21 8.89
C GLN A 160 -20.78 0.74 9.75
N LYS A 161 -20.59 0.86 11.08
CA LYS A 161 -21.56 1.50 11.98
C LYS A 161 -21.83 2.96 11.61
N ILE A 162 -20.89 3.64 10.94
CA ILE A 162 -21.06 5.03 10.50
C ILE A 162 -21.91 5.11 9.22
N VAL A 163 -21.93 4.06 8.40
CA VAL A 163 -22.58 4.05 7.07
C VAL A 163 -24.02 3.52 7.14
N HIS A 164 -24.34 2.63 8.08
CA HIS A 164 -25.69 2.05 8.25
C HIS A 164 -26.56 2.78 9.28
N SER A 165 -26.07 3.87 9.88
CA SER A 165 -26.79 4.67 10.87
C SER A 165 -27.24 6.05 10.35
N ALA A 166 -27.21 6.25 9.03
CA ALA A 166 -27.66 7.47 8.37
C ALA A 166 -28.91 7.19 7.54
#